data_AF-A0AAZ3SM58-F1
#
_entry.id   AF-A0AAZ3SM58-F1
#
_cell.length_a   1.000
_cell.length_b   1.000
_cell.length_c   1.000
_cell.angle_alpha   90.00
_cell.angle_beta   90.00
_cell.angle_gamma   90.00
#
_symmetry.space_group_name_H-M   'P 1'
#
loop_
_entity.id
_entity.type
_entity.pdbx_description
1 polymer ?
#
loop_
_entity_poly.entity_id
_entity_poly.type
_entity_poly.pdbx_seq_one_letter_code
_entity_poly.pdbx_strand_id
1 'polypeptide(L)'
;MVSNKFLFAIILLYVYIGVQSLFYFFGGVVLTILVAMAFLNGPRLLDWANSPPHLQFNKYVLTGYRPISSVQDCIRSLFYMHNELGNIYTHGALPIVYSTLLCYPFTRTVALLVYILLSSYAIYSAITARSSVRRLRSFAWQALFRFSFFLLRWVGVGGGSPTSLQHFLTMDALAVLGGIINISRIPERFRPGLFDYWCNSHQIMHVLVVGSILYLHWGVLDDLLWINSHHCPSD
;
A
#
# COMPACT_ATOMS: atom_id res chain seq x y z
N MET A 1 -16.50 -48.57 -22.61
CA MET A 1 -16.53 -47.20 -23.18
C MET A 1 -17.38 -46.33 -22.26
N VAL A 2 -16.79 -45.36 -21.57
CA VAL A 2 -17.54 -44.44 -20.69
C VAL A 2 -18.35 -43.49 -21.59
N SER A 3 -19.66 -43.40 -21.37
CA SER A 3 -20.54 -42.54 -22.17
C SER A 3 -20.11 -41.08 -22.06
N ASN A 4 -20.06 -40.35 -23.18
CA ASN A 4 -19.69 -38.93 -23.24
C ASN A 4 -20.52 -38.06 -22.28
N LYS A 5 -21.75 -38.48 -21.96
CA LYS A 5 -22.62 -37.80 -20.99
C LYS A 5 -22.08 -37.87 -19.55
N PHE A 6 -21.45 -38.99 -19.18
CA PHE A 6 -20.87 -39.19 -17.85
C PHE A 6 -19.57 -38.39 -17.66
N LEU A 7 -18.72 -38.33 -18.69
CA LEU A 7 -17.52 -37.50 -18.68
C LEU A 7 -17.88 -36.01 -18.58
N PHE A 8 -18.92 -35.58 -19.28
CA PHE A 8 -19.41 -34.20 -19.22
C PHE A 8 -19.97 -33.83 -17.84
N ALA A 9 -20.71 -34.74 -17.20
CA ALA A 9 -21.23 -34.54 -15.85
C ALA A 9 -20.11 -34.41 -14.80
N ILE A 10 -19.04 -35.19 -14.92
CA ILE A 10 -17.86 -35.10 -14.04
C ILE A 10 -17.16 -33.75 -14.23
N ILE A 11 -16.96 -33.30 -15.47
CA ILE A 11 -16.32 -32.01 -15.76
C ILE A 11 -17.15 -30.86 -15.15
N LEU A 12 -18.48 -30.89 -15.29
CA LEU A 12 -19.34 -29.86 -14.69
C LEU A 12 -19.30 -29.87 -13.16
N LEU A 13 -19.23 -31.05 -12.52
CA LEU A 13 -19.11 -31.16 -11.07
C LEU A 13 -17.77 -30.60 -10.55
N TYR A 14 -16.66 -30.87 -11.26
CA TYR A 14 -15.34 -30.32 -10.91
C TYR A 14 -15.25 -28.81 -11.14
N VAL A 15 -15.90 -28.28 -12.18
CA VAL A 15 -15.99 -26.83 -12.41
C VAL A 15 -16.84 -26.16 -11.33
N TYR A 16 -17.97 -26.76 -10.95
CA TYR A 16 -18.81 -26.26 -9.87
C TYR A 16 -18.08 -26.23 -8.52
N ILE A 17 -17.43 -27.33 -8.13
CA ILE A 17 -16.64 -27.42 -6.89
C ILE A 17 -15.44 -26.43 -6.94
N GLY A 18 -14.80 -26.27 -8.09
CA GLY A 18 -13.70 -25.31 -8.27
C GLY A 18 -14.14 -23.84 -8.16
N VAL A 19 -15.29 -23.49 -8.72
CA VAL A 19 -15.88 -22.13 -8.62
C VAL A 19 -16.35 -21.84 -7.20
N GLN A 20 -16.97 -22.82 -6.53
CA GLN A 20 -17.37 -22.71 -5.13
C GLN A 20 -16.15 -22.52 -4.21
N SER A 21 -15.07 -23.26 -4.44
CA SER A 21 -13.82 -23.15 -3.68
C SER A 21 -13.07 -21.83 -3.93
N LEU A 22 -13.18 -21.27 -5.14
CA LEU A 22 -12.65 -19.93 -5.46
C LEU A 22 -13.42 -18.83 -4.72
N PHE A 23 -14.75 -18.99 -4.60
CA PHE A 23 -15.61 -18.11 -3.80
C PHE A 23 -15.31 -18.22 -2.30
N TYR A 24 -15.02 -19.42 -1.78
CA TYR A 24 -14.62 -19.59 -0.37
C TYR A 24 -13.18 -19.15 -0.07
N PHE A 25 -12.28 -19.08 -1.04
CA PHE A 25 -10.89 -18.63 -0.83
C PHE A 25 -10.74 -17.11 -0.99
N PHE A 26 -11.33 -16.50 -2.02
CA PHE A 26 -11.37 -15.04 -2.16
C PHE A 26 -12.40 -14.40 -1.24
N GLY A 27 -13.58 -15.00 -1.15
CA GLY A 27 -14.55 -14.68 -0.13
C GLY A 27 -13.96 -14.95 1.23
N GLY A 28 -13.25 -16.05 1.49
CA GLY A 28 -12.66 -16.35 2.80
C GLY A 28 -11.57 -15.39 3.25
N VAL A 29 -10.63 -14.95 2.41
CA VAL A 29 -9.58 -14.00 2.83
C VAL A 29 -10.10 -12.57 2.90
N VAL A 30 -10.93 -12.15 1.94
CA VAL A 30 -11.60 -10.83 2.01
C VAL A 30 -12.61 -10.81 3.14
N LEU A 31 -13.39 -11.87 3.36
CA LEU A 31 -14.26 -12.05 4.53
C LEU A 31 -13.41 -12.19 5.78
N THR A 32 -12.25 -12.84 5.82
CA THR A 32 -11.40 -12.92 7.03
C THR A 32 -10.76 -11.56 7.34
N ILE A 33 -10.42 -10.75 6.33
CA ILE A 33 -9.96 -9.38 6.51
C ILE A 33 -11.13 -8.47 6.89
N LEU A 34 -12.29 -8.58 6.23
CA LEU A 34 -13.52 -7.83 6.56
C LEU A 34 -14.10 -8.25 7.92
N VAL A 35 -13.97 -9.52 8.30
CA VAL A 35 -14.33 -10.09 9.60
C VAL A 35 -13.28 -9.64 10.61
N ALA A 36 -11.98 -9.74 10.36
CA ALA A 36 -10.97 -9.16 11.25
C ALA A 36 -11.15 -7.65 11.45
N MET A 37 -11.51 -6.90 10.39
CA MET A 37 -11.88 -5.48 10.43
C MET A 37 -13.22 -5.24 11.15
N ALA A 38 -14.16 -6.19 11.10
CA ALA A 38 -15.42 -6.15 11.84
C ALA A 38 -15.27 -6.58 13.31
N PHE A 39 -14.22 -7.30 13.67
CA PHE A 39 -13.92 -7.78 15.02
C PHE A 39 -12.91 -6.89 15.76
N LEU A 40 -12.15 -6.03 15.07
CA LEU A 40 -11.35 -4.97 15.69
C LEU A 40 -12.22 -3.73 15.89
N ASN A 41 -12.66 -3.50 17.13
CA ASN A 41 -13.39 -2.27 17.48
C ASN A 41 -12.50 -1.05 17.26
N GLY A 42 -12.71 -0.35 16.13
CA GLY A 42 -12.18 0.99 15.92
C GLY A 42 -12.89 2.03 16.80
N PRO A 43 -12.29 3.21 17.01
CA PRO A 43 -12.96 4.31 17.69
C PRO A 43 -14.19 4.76 16.89
N ARG A 44 -15.17 5.35 17.59
CA ARG A 44 -16.35 5.93 16.93
C ARG A 44 -15.91 7.00 15.93
N LEU A 45 -16.19 6.78 14.65
CA LEU A 45 -15.91 7.72 13.59
C LEU A 45 -16.85 8.93 13.67
N LEU A 46 -16.35 10.07 13.21
CA LEU A 46 -17.04 11.34 13.23
C LEU A 46 -17.71 11.62 11.88
N ASP A 47 -18.83 12.33 11.95
CA ASP A 47 -19.47 12.95 10.80
C ASP A 47 -18.74 14.25 10.43
N TRP A 48 -18.92 14.72 9.21
CA TRP A 48 -18.25 15.93 8.68
C TRP A 48 -18.39 17.13 9.64
N ALA A 49 -19.61 17.40 10.11
CA ALA A 49 -19.89 18.52 11.01
C ALA A 49 -19.18 18.41 12.38
N ASN A 50 -18.86 17.20 12.81
CA ASN A 50 -18.21 16.91 14.10
C ASN A 50 -16.71 16.64 13.95
N SER A 51 -16.19 16.60 12.72
CA SER A 51 -14.77 16.39 12.44
C SER A 51 -13.94 17.65 12.71
N PRO A 52 -12.63 17.53 13.02
CA PRO A 52 -11.77 18.69 13.19
C PRO A 52 -11.82 19.66 12.00
N PRO A 53 -11.75 20.99 12.21
CA PRO A 53 -11.91 21.98 11.13
C PRO A 53 -10.95 21.78 9.96
N HIS A 54 -9.73 21.30 10.24
CA HIS A 54 -8.71 21.02 9.21
C HIS A 54 -9.04 19.81 8.32
N LEU A 55 -9.99 18.95 8.70
CA LEU A 55 -10.47 17.82 7.89
C LEU A 55 -11.77 18.14 7.13
N GLN A 56 -12.40 19.29 7.37
CA GLN A 56 -13.68 19.68 6.76
C GLN A 56 -13.56 20.31 5.36
N PHE A 57 -12.60 19.88 4.54
CA PHE A 57 -12.36 20.47 3.22
C PHE A 57 -13.37 20.02 2.14
N ASN A 58 -14.01 18.87 2.33
CA ASN A 58 -14.95 18.29 1.36
C ASN A 58 -16.34 18.07 1.98
N LYS A 59 -17.25 19.03 1.75
CA LYS A 59 -18.63 19.00 2.26
C LYS A 59 -19.50 17.85 1.71
N TYR A 60 -19.01 17.11 0.72
CA TYR A 60 -19.73 15.98 0.12
C TYR A 60 -19.36 14.63 0.74
N VAL A 61 -18.25 14.56 1.50
CA VAL A 61 -17.86 13.37 2.26
C VAL A 61 -18.39 13.55 3.68
N LEU A 62 -19.50 12.89 3.99
CA LEU A 62 -20.32 13.21 5.16
C LEU A 62 -19.95 12.43 6.42
N THR A 63 -19.29 11.27 6.30
CA THR A 63 -19.04 10.36 7.42
C THR A 63 -17.68 9.66 7.30
N GLY A 64 -17.28 8.96 8.36
CA GLY A 64 -16.09 8.11 8.35
C GLY A 64 -14.78 8.80 8.74
N TYR A 65 -14.83 10.00 9.32
CA TYR A 65 -13.65 10.76 9.78
C TYR A 65 -13.11 10.19 11.08
N ARG A 66 -11.77 10.14 11.20
CA ARG A 66 -11.13 9.74 12.46
C ARG A 66 -11.22 10.88 13.49
N PRO A 67 -11.37 10.58 14.79
CA PRO A 67 -11.14 11.56 15.84
C PRO A 67 -9.67 11.96 15.88
N ILE A 68 -9.34 12.96 16.71
CA ILE A 68 -7.94 13.34 16.96
C ILE A 68 -7.20 12.11 17.49
N SER A 69 -6.17 11.68 16.78
CA SER A 69 -5.46 10.41 17.00
C SER A 69 -4.04 10.61 17.49
N SER A 70 -3.58 9.75 18.40
CA SER A 70 -2.16 9.59 18.72
C SER A 70 -1.43 8.78 17.64
N VAL A 71 -0.09 8.73 17.69
CA VAL A 71 0.71 7.88 16.78
C VAL A 71 0.29 6.41 16.85
N GLN A 72 -0.02 5.90 18.05
CA GLN A 72 -0.46 4.51 18.22
C GLN A 72 -1.84 4.27 17.61
N ASP A 73 -2.74 5.26 17.67
CA ASP A 73 -4.07 5.18 17.06
C ASP A 73 -3.99 5.30 15.52
N CYS A 74 -3.02 6.06 15.00
CA CYS A 74 -2.71 6.09 13.58
C CYS A 74 -2.26 4.72 13.07
N ILE A 75 -1.41 3.99 13.80
CA ILE A 75 -1.00 2.63 13.43
C ILE A 75 -2.21 1.67 13.47
N ARG A 76 -3.05 1.77 14.51
CA ARG A 76 -4.28 0.96 14.61
C ARG A 76 -5.26 1.22 13.46
N SER A 77 -5.29 2.45 12.94
CA SER A 77 -6.20 2.82 11.86
C SER A 77 -5.94 2.14 10.52
N LEU A 78 -4.76 1.53 10.34
CA LEU A 78 -4.49 0.67 9.18
C LEU A 78 -5.36 -0.60 9.17
N PHE A 79 -5.95 -0.95 10.32
CA PHE A 79 -6.67 -2.21 10.51
C PHE A 79 -8.18 -2.03 10.73
N TYR A 80 -8.74 -0.83 10.54
CA TYR A 80 -10.20 -0.59 10.55
C TYR A 80 -10.64 0.37 9.45
N MET A 81 -11.90 0.25 9.01
CA MET A 81 -12.44 1.05 7.90
C MET A 81 -12.63 2.52 8.29
N HIS A 82 -12.08 3.44 7.51
CA HIS A 82 -12.32 4.88 7.59
C HIS A 82 -12.12 5.54 6.22
N ASN A 83 -12.53 6.80 6.07
CA ASN A 83 -12.54 7.50 4.78
C ASN A 83 -11.15 7.70 4.13
N GLU A 84 -10.11 7.83 4.95
CA GLU A 84 -8.71 7.92 4.48
C GLU A 84 -8.02 6.57 4.19
N LEU A 85 -8.67 5.42 4.48
CA LEU A 85 -8.02 4.11 4.36
C LEU A 85 -7.60 3.80 2.91
N GLY A 86 -8.48 4.09 1.96
CA GLY A 86 -8.18 3.97 0.53
C GLY A 86 -6.97 4.81 0.15
N ASN A 87 -6.95 6.08 0.56
CA ASN A 87 -5.85 7.01 0.27
C ASN A 87 -4.51 6.51 0.83
N ILE A 88 -4.49 5.97 2.06
CA ILE A 88 -3.26 5.47 2.68
C ILE A 88 -2.69 4.27 1.90
N TYR A 89 -3.53 3.31 1.51
CA TYR A 89 -3.09 2.09 0.83
C TYR A 89 -2.80 2.28 -0.66
N THR A 90 -3.43 3.24 -1.35
CA THR A 90 -3.24 3.46 -2.79
C THR A 90 -2.25 4.57 -3.12
N HIS A 91 -1.98 5.50 -2.20
CA HIS A 91 -1.32 6.77 -2.53
C HIS A 91 -0.07 7.11 -1.69
N GLY A 92 0.55 6.12 -1.03
CA GLY A 92 1.72 6.37 -0.16
C GLY A 92 2.87 7.19 -0.79
N ALA A 93 3.08 7.13 -2.11
CA ALA A 93 4.10 7.95 -2.78
C ALA A 93 3.58 9.28 -3.37
N LEU A 94 2.27 9.58 -3.34
CA LEU A 94 1.74 10.87 -3.79
C LEU A 94 2.30 12.04 -2.97
N PRO A 95 2.44 11.95 -1.62
CA PRO A 95 3.09 13.01 -0.85
C PRO A 95 4.53 13.26 -1.29
N ILE A 96 5.27 12.21 -1.69
CA ILE A 96 6.65 12.30 -2.19
C ILE A 96 6.69 13.08 -3.50
N VAL A 97 5.82 12.73 -4.45
CA VAL A 97 5.73 13.43 -5.75
C VAL A 97 5.30 14.89 -5.55
N TYR A 98 4.32 15.12 -4.68
CA TYR A 98 3.78 16.45 -4.40
C TYR A 98 4.84 17.40 -3.83
N SER A 99 5.54 16.97 -2.77
CA SER A 99 6.57 17.75 -2.10
C SER A 99 7.80 17.96 -2.98
N THR A 100 8.21 16.95 -3.76
CA THR A 100 9.35 17.09 -4.70
C THR A 100 9.09 18.14 -5.77
N LEU A 101 7.86 18.22 -6.27
CA LEU A 101 7.45 19.14 -7.33
C LEU A 101 6.63 20.31 -6.79
N LEU A 102 6.80 20.69 -5.51
CA LEU A 102 5.99 21.72 -4.86
C LEU A 102 5.92 23.02 -5.70
N CYS A 103 7.06 23.44 -6.23
CA CYS A 103 7.21 24.68 -7.01
C CYS A 103 6.93 24.54 -8.51
N TYR A 104 6.57 23.34 -8.99
CA TYR A 104 6.31 23.07 -10.41
C TYR A 104 4.87 22.54 -10.61
N PRO A 105 3.83 23.40 -10.53
CA PRO A 105 2.44 22.96 -10.40
C PRO A 105 1.92 22.14 -11.60
N PHE A 106 2.32 22.50 -12.83
CA PHE A 106 1.95 21.75 -14.03
C PHE A 106 2.60 20.35 -14.03
N THR A 107 3.92 20.29 -13.89
CA THR A 107 4.69 19.03 -13.83
C THR A 107 4.21 18.15 -12.70
N ARG A 108 3.91 18.72 -11.53
CA ARG A 108 3.35 18.01 -10.37
C ARG A 108 2.05 17.32 -10.72
N THR A 109 1.12 18.03 -11.34
CA THR A 109 -0.20 17.47 -11.71
C THR A 109 -0.05 16.31 -12.68
N VAL A 110 0.76 16.47 -13.73
CA VAL A 110 1.05 15.41 -14.70
C VAL A 110 1.69 14.20 -14.00
N ALA A 111 2.69 14.41 -13.15
CA ALA A 111 3.37 13.34 -12.43
C ALA A 111 2.44 12.57 -11.49
N LEU A 112 1.55 13.26 -10.76
CA LEU A 112 0.56 12.62 -9.89
C LEU A 112 -0.42 11.77 -10.69
N LEU A 113 -0.92 12.27 -11.82
CA LEU A 113 -1.82 11.51 -12.71
C LEU A 113 -1.12 10.25 -13.25
N VAL A 114 0.12 10.37 -13.73
CA VAL A 114 0.92 9.23 -14.19
C VAL A 114 1.10 8.21 -13.07
N TYR A 115 1.40 8.64 -11.84
CA TYR A 115 1.57 7.73 -10.71
C TYR A 115 0.28 7.02 -10.33
N ILE A 116 -0.87 7.70 -10.38
CA ILE A 116 -2.18 7.09 -10.15
C ILE A 116 -2.44 6.01 -11.21
N LEU A 117 -2.20 6.29 -12.49
CA LEU A 117 -2.38 5.31 -13.57
C LEU A 117 -1.46 4.09 -13.42
N LEU A 118 -0.18 4.31 -13.11
CA LEU A 118 0.77 3.23 -12.80
C LEU A 118 0.30 2.39 -11.61
N SER A 119 -0.29 3.03 -10.60
CA SER A 119 -0.81 2.35 -9.42
C SER A 119 -2.07 1.55 -9.69
N SER A 120 -3.00 2.08 -10.47
CA SER A 120 -4.15 1.33 -10.97
C SER A 120 -3.71 0.12 -11.81
N TYR A 121 -2.71 0.28 -12.68
CA TYR A 121 -2.16 -0.82 -13.46
C TYR A 121 -1.45 -1.88 -12.61
N ALA A 122 -0.72 -1.47 -11.57
CA ALA A 122 -0.07 -2.39 -10.64
C ALA A 122 -1.09 -3.19 -9.83
N ILE A 123 -2.16 -2.54 -9.34
CA ILE A 123 -3.28 -3.22 -8.67
C ILE A 123 -3.95 -4.20 -9.64
N TYR A 124 -4.28 -3.76 -10.85
CA TYR A 124 -4.85 -4.62 -11.90
C TYR A 124 -3.95 -5.85 -12.16
N SER A 125 -2.64 -5.64 -12.28
CA SER A 125 -1.68 -6.70 -12.50
C SER A 125 -1.56 -7.62 -11.28
N ALA A 126 -1.63 -7.09 -10.05
CA ALA A 126 -1.60 -7.88 -8.83
C ALA A 126 -2.80 -8.84 -8.74
N ILE A 127 -4.00 -8.38 -9.11
CA ILE A 127 -5.23 -9.19 -9.06
C ILE A 127 -5.38 -10.14 -10.25
N THR A 128 -4.95 -9.76 -11.46
CA THR A 128 -5.16 -10.55 -12.69
C THR A 128 -3.97 -11.42 -13.08
N ALA A 129 -2.77 -11.15 -12.55
CA ALA A 129 -1.60 -11.88 -12.97
C ALA A 129 -1.56 -13.30 -12.43
N ARG A 130 -1.36 -14.28 -13.33
CA ARG A 130 -1.13 -15.69 -12.98
C ARG A 130 0.34 -16.00 -12.70
N SER A 131 1.26 -15.13 -13.12
CA SER A 131 2.71 -15.27 -12.93
C SER A 131 3.25 -14.20 -12.01
N SER A 132 4.09 -14.62 -11.05
CA SER A 132 4.77 -13.73 -10.10
C SER A 132 5.68 -12.72 -10.79
N VAL A 133 6.25 -13.06 -11.95
CA VAL A 133 7.10 -12.15 -12.74
C VAL A 133 6.29 -10.99 -13.29
N ARG A 134 5.06 -11.23 -13.74
CA ARG A 134 4.17 -10.17 -14.25
C ARG A 134 3.77 -9.20 -13.13
N ARG A 135 3.50 -9.71 -11.93
CA ARG A 135 3.25 -8.88 -10.73
C ARG A 135 4.49 -8.05 -10.37
N LEU A 136 5.66 -8.66 -10.31
CA LEU A 136 6.90 -7.98 -9.96
C LEU A 136 7.22 -6.85 -10.95
N ARG A 137 7.02 -7.08 -12.26
CA ARG A 137 7.26 -6.05 -13.29
C ARG A 137 6.36 -4.82 -13.13
N SER A 138 5.09 -5.00 -12.76
CA SER A 138 4.20 -3.84 -12.57
C SER A 138 4.59 -3.02 -11.34
N PHE A 139 5.02 -3.66 -10.25
CA PHE A 139 5.54 -2.97 -9.07
C PHE A 139 6.91 -2.32 -9.33
N ALA A 140 7.76 -2.94 -10.16
CA ALA A 140 9.05 -2.36 -10.54
C ALA A 140 8.89 -1.02 -11.26
N TRP A 141 7.88 -0.87 -12.13
CA TRP A 141 7.60 0.42 -12.77
C TRP A 141 7.20 1.52 -11.79
N GLN A 142 6.41 1.20 -10.77
CA GLN A 142 6.08 2.17 -9.70
C GLN A 142 7.32 2.55 -8.89
N ALA A 143 8.15 1.56 -8.53
CA ALA A 143 9.39 1.81 -7.80
C ALA A 143 10.35 2.70 -8.61
N LEU A 144 10.58 2.39 -9.89
CA LEU A 144 11.43 3.20 -10.78
C LEU A 144 10.92 4.64 -10.91
N PHE A 145 9.61 4.82 -11.07
CA PHE A 145 9.02 6.15 -11.10
C PHE A 145 9.32 6.90 -9.80
N ARG A 146 9.12 6.27 -8.63
CA ARG A 146 9.46 6.88 -7.33
C ARG A 146 10.95 7.20 -7.19
N PHE A 147 11.84 6.29 -7.59
CA PHE A 147 13.29 6.51 -7.56
C PHE A 147 13.73 7.72 -8.42
N SER A 148 13.01 8.03 -9.51
CA SER A 148 13.29 9.23 -10.28
C SER A 148 13.12 10.52 -9.46
N PHE A 149 12.15 10.58 -8.54
CA PHE A 149 11.96 11.73 -7.64
C PHE A 149 13.04 11.80 -6.57
N PHE A 150 13.52 10.65 -6.08
CA PHE A 150 14.67 10.63 -5.17
C PHE A 150 15.91 11.19 -5.86
N LEU A 151 16.11 10.85 -7.15
CA LEU A 151 17.17 11.44 -7.96
C LEU A 151 17.00 12.96 -8.10
N LEU A 152 15.79 13.44 -8.42
CA LEU A 152 15.51 14.88 -8.51
C LEU A 152 15.85 15.63 -7.21
N ARG A 153 15.48 15.06 -6.06
CA ARG A 153 15.87 15.61 -4.75
C ARG A 153 17.37 15.59 -4.52
N TRP A 154 18.02 14.48 -4.85
CA TRP A 154 19.46 14.31 -4.67
C TRP A 154 20.29 15.32 -5.48
N VAL A 155 19.89 15.59 -6.73
CA VAL A 155 20.57 16.58 -7.58
C VAL A 155 20.20 18.04 -7.25
N GLY A 156 19.32 18.27 -6.28
CA GLY A 156 18.91 19.60 -5.83
C GLY A 156 17.90 20.32 -6.73
N VAL A 157 17.32 19.63 -7.72
CA VAL A 157 16.29 20.19 -8.61
C VAL A 157 14.89 20.01 -8.00
N GLY A 158 14.69 18.95 -7.21
CA GLY A 158 13.45 18.67 -6.49
C GLY A 158 13.45 19.26 -5.08
N GLY A 159 12.27 19.65 -4.59
CA GLY A 159 12.05 20.08 -3.21
C GLY A 159 11.89 18.92 -2.21
N GLY A 160 11.68 19.26 -0.94
CA GLY A 160 11.46 18.32 0.15
C GLY A 160 12.52 18.41 1.25
N SER A 161 12.21 17.82 2.41
CA SER A 161 13.15 17.78 3.53
C SER A 161 14.35 16.86 3.21
N PRO A 162 15.60 17.23 3.52
CA PRO A 162 16.75 16.33 3.40
C PRO A 162 16.60 15.04 4.24
N THR A 163 15.97 15.13 5.42
CA THR A 163 15.73 13.97 6.30
C THR A 163 14.69 13.01 5.70
N SER A 164 13.66 13.56 5.04
CA SER A 164 12.62 12.75 4.40
C SER A 164 13.17 11.82 3.32
N LEU A 165 14.19 12.27 2.56
CA LEU A 165 14.82 11.45 1.52
C LEU A 165 15.47 10.20 2.11
N GLN A 166 16.14 10.32 3.27
CA GLN A 166 16.73 9.17 3.97
C GLN A 166 15.65 8.21 4.46
N HIS A 167 14.54 8.73 4.98
CA HIS A 167 13.40 7.92 5.38
C HIS A 167 12.79 7.16 4.19
N PHE A 168 12.60 7.81 3.03
CA PHE A 168 12.05 7.14 1.85
C PHE A 168 13.01 6.11 1.23
N LEU A 169 14.31 6.36 1.25
CA LEU A 169 15.30 5.37 0.83
C LEU A 169 15.31 4.15 1.77
N THR A 170 15.18 4.39 3.08
CA THR A 170 15.10 3.33 4.09
C THR A 170 13.82 2.50 3.95
N MET A 171 12.69 3.17 3.70
CA MET A 171 11.42 2.52 3.34
C MET A 171 11.61 1.54 2.18
N ASP A 172 12.19 1.99 1.06
CA ASP A 172 12.39 1.16 -0.12
C ASP A 172 13.40 0.02 0.11
N ALA A 173 14.47 0.29 0.86
CA ALA A 173 15.44 -0.73 1.24
C ALA A 173 14.77 -1.86 2.06
N LEU A 174 13.95 -1.51 3.05
CA LEU A 174 13.23 -2.48 3.89
C LEU A 174 12.22 -3.28 3.07
N ALA A 175 11.46 -2.64 2.18
CA ALA A 175 10.50 -3.31 1.30
C ALA A 175 11.19 -4.29 0.33
N VAL A 176 12.29 -3.88 -0.29
CA VAL A 176 13.08 -4.73 -1.19
C VAL A 176 13.72 -5.89 -0.43
N LEU A 177 14.32 -5.63 0.73
CA LEU A 177 14.92 -6.66 1.58
C LEU A 177 13.87 -7.70 2.00
N GLY A 178 12.70 -7.27 2.46
CA GLY A 178 11.61 -8.16 2.81
C GLY A 178 11.15 -9.01 1.62
N GLY A 179 11.04 -8.41 0.43
CA GLY A 179 10.72 -9.12 -0.81
C GLY A 179 11.76 -10.18 -1.17
N ILE A 180 13.06 -9.85 -1.08
CA ILE A 180 14.17 -10.79 -1.33
C ILE A 180 14.10 -11.96 -0.35
N ILE A 181 13.99 -11.69 0.97
CA ILE A 181 13.90 -12.71 2.01
C ILE A 181 12.74 -13.68 1.71
N ASN A 182 11.55 -13.14 1.40
CA ASN A 182 10.36 -13.94 1.11
C ASN A 182 10.48 -14.78 -0.17
N ILE A 183 11.08 -14.24 -1.23
CA ILE A 183 11.30 -15.00 -2.49
C ILE A 183 12.36 -16.08 -2.29
N SER A 184 13.43 -15.78 -1.55
CA SER A 184 14.53 -16.70 -1.27
C SER A 184 14.18 -17.80 -0.26
N ARG A 185 13.04 -17.68 0.45
CA ARG A 185 12.57 -18.62 1.48
C ARG A 185 13.54 -18.78 2.65
N ILE A 186 14.20 -17.69 3.04
CA ILE A 186 15.18 -17.69 4.12
C ILE A 186 14.49 -17.20 5.41
N PRO A 187 14.67 -17.88 6.57
CA PRO A 187 15.63 -18.95 6.84
C PRO A 187 15.09 -20.39 6.65
N GLU A 188 13.81 -20.60 6.36
CA GLU A 188 13.20 -21.94 6.35
C GLU A 188 13.82 -22.90 5.32
N ARG A 189 14.42 -22.36 4.26
CA ARG A 189 15.21 -23.10 3.27
C ARG A 189 16.39 -23.84 3.88
N PHE A 190 16.99 -23.31 4.96
CA PHE A 190 18.17 -23.90 5.59
C PHE A 190 17.84 -24.97 6.63
N ARG A 191 16.68 -24.85 7.31
CA ARG A 191 16.22 -25.81 8.33
C ARG A 191 14.70 -26.03 8.22
N PRO A 192 14.25 -26.86 7.25
CA PRO A 192 12.83 -27.17 7.10
C PRO A 192 12.22 -27.74 8.39
N GLY A 193 11.00 -27.33 8.74
CA GLY A 193 10.29 -27.75 9.95
C GLY A 193 10.54 -26.89 11.20
N LEU A 194 11.68 -26.20 11.28
CA LEU A 194 12.03 -25.39 12.46
C LEU A 194 11.27 -24.06 12.53
N PHE A 195 11.00 -23.47 11.36
CA PHE A 195 10.43 -22.12 11.22
C PHE A 195 8.94 -22.12 10.84
N ASP A 196 8.27 -23.26 10.96
CA ASP A 196 6.90 -23.44 10.46
C ASP A 196 5.90 -22.50 11.17
N TYR A 197 6.09 -22.26 12.47
CA TYR A 197 5.23 -21.38 13.26
C TYR A 197 5.75 -19.94 13.39
N TRP A 198 7.08 -19.78 13.50
CA TRP A 198 7.71 -18.50 13.80
C TRP A 198 8.94 -18.25 12.93
N CYS A 199 9.16 -16.98 12.57
CA CYS A 199 10.32 -16.49 11.83
C CYS A 199 10.54 -17.14 10.46
N ASN A 200 9.49 -17.64 9.80
CA ASN A 200 9.58 -17.95 8.37
C ASN A 200 9.72 -16.67 7.53
N SER A 201 10.22 -16.80 6.31
CA SER A 201 10.49 -15.69 5.40
C SER A 201 9.29 -14.77 5.17
N HIS A 202 8.07 -15.33 5.18
CA HIS A 202 6.84 -14.59 4.96
C HIS A 202 6.52 -13.68 6.14
N GLN A 203 6.66 -14.19 7.38
CA GLN A 203 6.51 -13.39 8.58
C GLN A 203 7.58 -12.29 8.68
N ILE A 204 8.83 -12.60 8.35
CA ILE A 204 9.93 -11.61 8.33
C ILE A 204 9.64 -10.49 7.34
N MET A 205 9.17 -10.83 6.13
CA MET A 205 8.76 -9.83 5.14
C MET A 205 7.67 -8.91 5.67
N HIS A 206 6.63 -9.45 6.33
CA HIS A 206 5.58 -8.60 6.92
C HIS A 206 6.13 -7.64 7.96
N VAL A 207 7.03 -8.09 8.85
CA VAL A 207 7.69 -7.22 9.84
C VAL A 207 8.48 -6.10 9.15
N LEU A 208 9.24 -6.42 8.11
CA LEU A 208 10.01 -5.41 7.35
C LEU A 208 9.10 -4.45 6.59
N VAL A 209 7.95 -4.91 6.06
CA VAL A 209 6.95 -4.05 5.41
C VAL A 209 6.29 -3.10 6.42
N VAL A 210 6.02 -3.55 7.66
CA VAL A 210 5.55 -2.65 8.73
C VAL A 210 6.60 -1.56 9.01
N GLY A 211 7.88 -1.95 9.13
CA GLY A 211 8.97 -0.99 9.25
C GLY A 211 9.02 0.00 8.09
N SER A 212 8.87 -0.48 6.85
CA SER A 212 8.77 0.36 5.65
C SER A 212 7.64 1.39 5.76
N ILE A 213 6.45 1.01 6.24
CA ILE A 213 5.32 1.93 6.40
C ILE A 213 5.61 2.99 7.48
N LEU A 214 6.32 2.65 8.55
CA LEU A 214 6.72 3.62 9.59
C LEU A 214 7.69 4.67 9.03
N TYR A 215 8.68 4.23 8.25
CA TYR A 215 9.61 5.15 7.58
C TYR A 215 8.90 6.00 6.51
N LEU A 216 7.92 5.45 5.81
CA LEU A 216 7.06 6.25 4.93
C LEU A 216 6.37 7.36 5.72
N HIS A 217 5.75 7.01 6.84
CA HIS A 217 5.03 7.97 7.68
C HIS A 217 5.95 9.10 8.18
N TRP A 218 7.12 8.77 8.73
CA TRP A 218 8.09 9.78 9.18
C TRP A 218 8.61 10.65 8.04
N GLY A 219 8.91 10.07 6.88
CA GLY A 219 9.34 10.85 5.71
C GLY A 219 8.26 11.82 5.23
N VAL A 220 6.98 11.40 5.22
CA VAL A 220 5.86 12.28 4.86
C VAL A 220 5.68 13.40 5.88
N LEU A 221 5.80 13.12 7.18
CA LEU A 221 5.73 14.15 8.21
C LEU A 221 6.83 15.20 8.03
N ASP A 222 8.06 14.77 7.78
CA ASP A 222 9.19 15.67 7.53
C ASP A 222 8.93 16.58 6.31
N ASP A 223 8.40 16.03 5.23
CA ASP A 223 8.03 16.82 4.04
C ASP A 223 6.88 17.79 4.31
N LEU A 224 5.87 17.40 5.09
CA LEU A 224 4.76 18.29 5.45
C LEU A 224 5.25 19.47 6.32
N LEU A 225 6.12 19.20 7.28
CA LEU A 225 6.75 20.24 8.11
C LEU A 225 7.61 21.17 7.26
N TRP A 226 8.37 20.62 6.31
CA TRP A 226 9.16 21.40 5.37
C TRP A 226 8.28 22.31 4.51
N ILE A 227 7.22 21.78 3.88
CA ILE A 227 6.26 22.55 3.06
C ILE A 227 5.70 23.74 3.83
N ASN A 228 5.34 23.56 5.11
CA ASN A 228 4.75 24.63 5.91
C ASN A 228 5.66 25.85 6.10
N SER A 229 6.98 25.65 5.99
CA SER A 229 7.98 26.71 6.17
C SER A 229 8.67 27.14 4.87
N HIS A 230 8.45 26.42 3.78
CA HIS A 230 9.15 26.63 2.53
C HIS A 230 8.34 27.47 1.55
N HIS A 231 8.96 28.53 1.02
CA HIS A 231 8.39 29.36 -0.02
C HIS A 231 9.09 29.08 -1.34
N CYS A 232 8.30 28.85 -2.38
CA CYS A 232 8.83 28.73 -3.73
C CYS A 232 9.44 30.07 -4.18
N PRO A 233 10.52 30.04 -4.98
CA PRO A 233 11.07 31.25 -5.58
C PRO A 233 9.95 32.01 -6.28
N SER A 234 9.91 33.33 -6.08
CA SER A 234 9.08 34.20 -6.91
C SER A 234 9.77 34.29 -8.26
N ASP A 235 9.13 33.75 -9.30
CA ASP A 235 9.56 33.94 -10.70
C ASP A 235 9.64 35.43 -11.05
#